data_AF-A0A2N4XZL1-F1
#
_entry.id   AF-A0A2N4XZL1-F1
#
_cell.length_a   1.000
_cell.length_b   1.000
_cell.length_c   1.000
_cell.angle_alpha   90.00
_cell.angle_beta   90.00
_cell.angle_gamma   90.00
#
_symmetry.space_group_name_H-M   'P 1'
#
loop_
_entity.id
_entity.type
_entity.pdbx_description
1 polymer ?
#
loop_
_entity_poly.entity_id
_entity_poly.type
_entity_poly.pdbx_seq_one_letter_code
_entity_poly.pdbx_strand_id
1 'polypeptide(L)'
;MSAVDAQIRPFNPQAAAVQLMVSWIMALGVFLSGFVISEPAPYELLMVGQVALWFLFGLKISRAIAPLLALLLIFNVGGLLAITMLPTILTEQVLYVAVSIFLALTAVFYAAVIEDRPQRLKLIFQAWVAAAIITGMLGILGYFHAFPGSEVFTRYDRAMGAFQDPNVFGPFLVAPMLYLLHGMLKGRLLESPLRILGILILSFAVFLSFSRAAWGLFLFCAMALVFVMLLKERTNAFRLKILVLSLTAVIAMVMALLVALQFEKVRGLFETRTQLVQEYDGGHLGRFARHRLGFEMAMEKPLGIGPMMFGKIFPEDEHNIYLKSLMAYGWIGFLSYITLIGWTVAMGFRYMLRDRPWQPYLMIAWIVLLGHMLIGAVIDTDHWRHFYLVLGIVWGCGAAEWRHQRALRRHA
;
A
#
# COMPACT_ATOMS: atom_id res chain seq x y z
N MET A 1 -29.45 33.68 23.47
CA MET A 1 -29.00 33.96 22.09
C MET A 1 -27.67 34.67 22.18
N SER A 2 -26.57 33.99 21.87
CA SER A 2 -25.23 34.59 21.75
C SER A 2 -24.70 34.15 20.40
N ALA A 3 -24.68 35.09 19.46
CA ALA A 3 -24.05 34.92 18.16
C ALA A 3 -22.54 34.83 18.41
N VAL A 4 -21.99 33.63 18.27
CA VAL A 4 -20.55 33.43 18.18
C VAL A 4 -20.14 34.05 16.85
N ASP A 5 -19.38 35.15 16.92
CA ASP A 5 -18.66 35.74 15.80
C ASP A 5 -17.78 34.66 15.17
N ALA A 6 -18.31 33.99 14.15
CA ALA A 6 -17.51 33.28 13.18
C ALA A 6 -16.72 34.36 12.45
N GLN A 7 -15.51 34.66 12.95
CA GLN A 7 -14.52 35.42 12.18
C GLN A 7 -14.32 34.72 10.84
N ILE A 8 -15.04 35.19 9.82
CA ILE A 8 -14.83 34.80 8.43
C ILE A 8 -13.43 35.31 8.09
N ARG A 9 -12.44 34.42 8.19
CA ARG A 9 -11.08 34.75 7.72
C ARG A 9 -11.21 35.23 6.29
N PRO A 10 -10.66 36.41 5.94
CA PRO A 10 -10.75 36.91 4.57
C PRO A 10 -10.16 35.87 3.62
N PHE A 11 -10.90 35.55 2.56
CA PHE A 11 -10.44 34.60 1.54
C PHE A 11 -9.17 35.16 0.90
N ASN A 12 -8.04 34.51 1.15
CA ASN A 12 -6.77 34.86 0.53
C ASN A 12 -6.58 33.99 -0.74
N PRO A 13 -6.78 34.55 -1.95
CA PRO A 13 -6.72 33.79 -3.19
C PRO A 13 -5.32 33.22 -3.46
N GLN A 14 -4.26 33.92 -3.06
CA GLN A 14 -2.88 33.45 -3.24
C GLN A 14 -2.59 32.23 -2.37
N ALA A 15 -2.98 32.28 -1.10
CA ALA A 15 -2.86 31.13 -0.21
C ALA A 15 -3.70 29.94 -0.70
N ALA A 16 -4.91 30.18 -1.21
CA ALA A 16 -5.75 29.14 -1.79
C ALA A 16 -5.11 28.50 -3.03
N ALA A 17 -4.52 29.30 -3.92
CA ALA A 17 -3.80 28.82 -5.11
C ALA A 17 -2.59 27.96 -4.75
N VAL A 18 -1.77 28.38 -3.79
CA VAL A 18 -0.63 27.59 -3.29
C VAL A 18 -1.11 26.25 -2.70
N GLN A 19 -2.18 26.27 -1.90
CA GLN A 19 -2.76 25.07 -1.31
C GLN A 19 -3.32 24.10 -2.36
N LEU A 20 -3.90 24.63 -3.43
CA LEU A 20 -4.37 23.85 -4.56
C LEU A 20 -3.19 23.22 -5.32
N MET A 21 -2.15 24.00 -5.61
CA MET A 21 -0.92 23.53 -6.26
C MET A 21 -0.26 22.40 -5.46
N VAL A 22 -0.07 22.56 -4.15
CA VAL A 22 0.47 21.52 -3.26
C VAL A 22 -0.36 20.24 -3.33
N SER A 23 -1.69 20.38 -3.33
CA SER A 23 -2.60 19.23 -3.40
C SER A 23 -2.49 18.50 -4.75
N TRP A 24 -2.35 19.23 -5.86
CA TRP A 24 -2.16 18.64 -7.19
C TRP A 24 -0.79 18.00 -7.37
N ILE A 25 0.29 18.60 -6.89
CA ILE A 25 1.63 17.99 -6.95
C ILE A 25 1.65 16.70 -6.12
N MET A 26 1.04 16.71 -4.93
CA MET A 26 0.89 15.49 -4.12
C MET A 26 0.05 14.42 -4.85
N ALA A 27 -1.05 14.82 -5.50
CA ALA A 27 -1.89 13.92 -6.28
C ALA A 27 -1.11 13.33 -7.47
N LEU A 28 -0.29 14.15 -8.14
CA LEU A 28 0.60 13.72 -9.21
C LEU A 28 1.63 12.71 -8.69
N GLY A 29 2.22 12.94 -7.51
CA GLY A 29 3.08 11.95 -6.86
C GLY A 29 2.36 10.62 -6.61
N VAL A 30 1.17 10.64 -6.04
CA VAL A 30 0.37 9.42 -5.85
C VAL A 30 0.04 8.75 -7.18
N PHE A 31 -0.28 9.52 -8.22
CA PHE A 31 -0.53 8.99 -9.55
C PHE A 31 0.71 8.30 -10.15
N LEU A 32 1.86 8.95 -10.08
CA LEU A 32 3.13 8.44 -10.61
C LEU A 32 3.63 7.19 -9.85
N SER A 33 3.14 6.95 -8.63
CA SER A 33 3.49 5.73 -7.87
C SER A 33 3.05 4.43 -8.57
N GLY A 34 2.14 4.51 -9.56
CA GLY A 34 1.69 3.39 -10.37
C GLY A 34 2.53 3.09 -11.63
N PHE A 35 3.64 3.82 -11.83
CA PHE A 35 4.47 3.77 -13.05
C PHE A 35 5.95 3.59 -12.68
N VAL A 36 6.38 2.33 -12.62
CA VAL A 36 7.69 1.84 -12.19
C VAL A 36 8.19 0.80 -13.20
N ILE A 37 8.48 1.21 -14.43
CA ILE A 37 9.07 0.33 -15.46
C ILE A 37 10.60 0.33 -15.34
N SER A 38 11.18 1.49 -15.08
CA SER A 38 12.61 1.70 -14.82
C SER A 38 12.80 2.48 -13.53
N GLU A 39 13.90 2.19 -12.82
CA GLU A 39 14.29 2.92 -11.62
C GLU A 39 15.51 3.82 -11.92
N PRO A 40 15.57 5.05 -11.34
CA PRO A 40 14.55 5.69 -10.50
C PRO A 40 13.30 6.05 -11.31
N ALA A 41 12.12 5.77 -10.76
CA ALA A 41 10.87 6.02 -11.46
C ALA A 41 10.52 7.52 -11.38
N PRO A 42 9.59 8.01 -12.23
CA PRO A 42 9.11 9.39 -12.15
C PRO A 42 8.60 9.79 -10.76
N TYR A 43 8.10 8.80 -10.00
CA TYR A 43 7.72 8.97 -8.60
C TYR A 43 8.87 9.45 -7.72
N GLU A 44 10.03 8.78 -7.75
CA GLU A 44 11.18 9.13 -6.91
C GLU A 44 11.62 10.57 -7.16
N LEU A 45 11.76 10.95 -8.43
CA LEU A 45 12.25 12.28 -8.81
C LEU A 45 11.33 13.39 -8.29
N LEU A 46 10.01 13.23 -8.48
CA LEU A 46 9.03 14.21 -8.02
C LEU A 46 8.95 14.24 -6.49
N MET A 47 8.93 13.09 -5.84
CA MET A 47 8.75 13.01 -4.39
C MET A 47 9.99 13.46 -3.63
N VAL A 48 11.21 13.22 -4.13
CA VAL A 48 12.43 13.78 -3.52
C VAL A 48 12.36 15.31 -3.52
N GLY A 49 12.02 15.92 -4.65
CA GLY A 49 11.81 17.37 -4.74
C GLY A 49 10.70 17.85 -3.81
N GLN A 50 9.56 17.15 -3.79
CA GLN A 50 8.43 17.52 -2.95
C GLN A 50 8.71 17.41 -1.45
N VAL A 51 9.41 16.36 -1.00
CA VAL A 51 9.83 16.16 0.39
C VAL A 51 10.91 17.17 0.79
N ALA A 52 11.83 17.52 -0.12
CA ALA A 52 12.81 18.57 0.15
C ALA A 52 12.12 19.94 0.32
N LEU A 53 11.20 20.30 -0.58
CA LEU A 53 10.40 21.52 -0.47
C LEU A 53 9.55 21.51 0.82
N TRP A 54 9.02 20.35 1.23
CA TRP A 54 8.28 20.19 2.48
C TRP A 54 9.10 20.59 3.72
N PHE A 55 10.36 20.15 3.79
CA PHE A 55 11.28 20.54 4.87
C PHE A 55 11.67 22.02 4.81
N LEU A 56 11.92 22.56 3.60
CA LEU A 56 12.33 23.95 3.41
C LEU A 56 11.19 24.96 3.70
N PHE A 57 9.95 24.61 3.36
CA PHE A 57 8.79 25.51 3.46
C PHE A 57 7.88 25.23 4.68
N GLY A 58 8.34 24.39 5.62
CA GLY A 58 7.93 24.46 7.02
C GLY A 58 6.64 23.72 7.41
N LEU A 59 6.25 22.65 6.70
CA LEU A 59 5.22 21.75 7.22
C LEU A 59 5.77 21.06 8.49
N LYS A 60 5.11 21.31 9.62
CA LYS A 60 5.62 20.87 10.93
C LYS A 60 5.27 19.42 11.20
N ILE A 61 6.23 18.66 11.69
CA ILE A 61 6.00 17.32 12.24
C ILE A 61 5.33 17.49 13.60
N SER A 62 4.06 17.09 13.69
CA SER A 62 3.32 17.19 14.94
C SER A 62 3.78 16.12 15.94
N ARG A 63 3.46 16.31 17.22
CA ARG A 63 3.70 15.31 18.27
C ARG A 63 2.99 13.98 18.00
N ALA A 64 1.91 13.99 17.20
CA ALA A 64 1.20 12.78 16.83
C ALA A 64 1.89 12.00 15.71
N ILE A 65 2.67 12.67 14.86
CA ILE A 65 3.42 12.06 13.75
C ILE A 65 4.86 11.73 14.14
N ALA A 66 5.43 12.44 15.12
CA ALA A 66 6.81 12.23 15.56
C ALA A 66 7.18 10.75 15.83
N PRO A 67 6.31 9.89 16.41
CA PRO A 67 6.65 8.49 16.59
C PRO A 67 6.81 7.70 15.29
N LEU A 68 6.03 8.00 14.25
CA LEU A 68 6.19 7.42 12.91
C LEU A 68 7.59 7.72 12.38
N LEU A 69 8.01 8.99 12.41
CA LEU A 69 9.34 9.40 11.98
C LEU A 69 10.42 8.67 12.79
N ALA A 70 10.32 8.69 14.12
CA ALA A 70 11.32 8.09 14.99
C ALA A 70 11.50 6.59 14.70
N LEU A 71 10.41 5.83 14.61
CA LEU A 71 10.49 4.38 14.34
C LEU A 71 11.03 4.09 12.94
N LEU A 72 10.63 4.85 11.93
CA LEU A 72 11.16 4.67 10.58
C LEU A 72 12.64 5.06 10.47
N LEU A 73 13.10 6.09 11.21
CA LEU A 73 14.51 6.44 11.28
C LEU A 73 15.31 5.36 12.03
N ILE A 74 14.81 4.85 13.16
CA ILE A 74 15.46 3.75 13.89
C ILE A 74 15.54 2.50 13.02
N PHE A 75 14.50 2.22 12.24
CA PHE A 75 14.52 1.13 11.25
C PHE A 75 15.69 1.29 10.28
N ASN A 76 15.83 2.48 9.68
CA ASN A 76 16.92 2.78 8.75
C ASN A 76 18.30 2.85 9.41
N VAL A 77 18.40 3.27 10.68
CA VAL A 77 19.65 3.17 11.46
C VAL A 77 20.10 1.72 11.57
N GLY A 78 19.17 0.78 11.76
CA GLY A 78 19.48 -0.64 11.69
C GLY A 78 20.12 -1.04 10.35
N GLY A 79 19.60 -0.53 9.23
CA GLY A 79 20.17 -0.78 7.89
C GLY A 79 21.55 -0.16 7.70
N LEU A 80 21.77 1.06 8.19
CA LEU A 80 23.09 1.70 8.18
C LEU A 80 24.11 0.91 9.02
N LEU A 81 23.71 0.39 10.18
CA LEU A 81 24.56 -0.47 11.00
C LEU A 81 24.85 -1.80 10.28
N ALA A 82 23.85 -2.41 9.63
CA ALA A 82 24.03 -3.65 8.89
C ALA A 82 25.02 -3.50 7.71
N ILE A 83 25.06 -2.34 7.05
CA ILE A 83 26.06 -2.04 6.01
C ILE A 83 27.49 -2.12 6.58
N THR A 84 27.72 -1.74 7.84
CA THR A 84 29.06 -1.79 8.45
C THR A 84 29.57 -3.21 8.70
N MET A 85 28.69 -4.22 8.60
CA MET A 85 29.06 -5.64 8.70
C MET A 85 29.59 -6.20 7.38
N LEU A 86 29.50 -5.45 6.28
CA LEU A 86 29.92 -5.89 4.96
C LEU A 86 31.44 -5.76 4.79
N PRO A 87 32.11 -6.76 4.18
CA PRO A 87 33.55 -6.67 3.92
C PRO A 87 33.88 -5.58 2.89
N THR A 88 32.99 -5.39 1.92
CA THR A 88 33.08 -4.36 0.89
C THR A 88 31.70 -3.76 0.68
N ILE A 89 31.61 -2.43 0.75
CA ILE A 89 30.36 -1.70 0.52
C ILE A 89 30.26 -1.35 -0.97
N LEU A 90 29.18 -1.80 -1.61
CA LEU A 90 28.87 -1.52 -3.01
C LEU A 90 27.81 -0.43 -3.12
N THR A 91 27.80 0.27 -4.25
CA THR A 91 26.84 1.35 -4.54
C THR A 91 25.38 0.90 -4.39
N GLU A 92 25.07 -0.32 -4.82
CA GLU A 92 23.73 -0.90 -4.73
C GLU A 92 23.22 -1.00 -3.29
N GLN A 93 24.08 -1.31 -2.32
CA GLN A 93 23.73 -1.44 -0.89
C GLN A 93 23.48 -0.07 -0.26
N VAL A 94 24.28 0.93 -0.66
CA VAL A 94 24.08 2.32 -0.24
C VAL A 94 22.76 2.86 -0.82
N LEU A 95 22.49 2.58 -2.10
CA LEU A 95 21.24 2.95 -2.75
C LEU A 95 20.03 2.27 -2.08
N TYR A 96 20.13 1.00 -1.70
CA TYR A 96 19.06 0.30 -0.97
C TYR A 96 18.62 1.08 0.27
N VAL A 97 19.57 1.46 1.14
CA VAL A 97 19.27 2.21 2.37
C VAL A 97 18.82 3.64 2.05
N ALA A 98 19.39 4.29 1.03
CA ALA A 98 18.93 5.60 0.60
C ALA A 98 17.46 5.58 0.15
N VAL A 99 17.04 4.56 -0.60
CA VAL A 99 15.64 4.37 -0.99
C VAL A 99 14.77 4.09 0.24
N SER A 100 15.22 3.28 1.19
CA SER A 100 14.50 3.01 2.45
C SER A 100 14.29 4.28 3.27
N ILE A 101 15.29 5.16 3.37
CA ILE A 101 15.17 6.48 4.02
C ILE A 101 14.20 7.36 3.24
N PHE A 102 14.29 7.41 1.91
CA PHE A 102 13.38 8.17 1.07
C PHE A 102 11.91 7.76 1.26
N LEU A 103 11.64 6.45 1.26
CA LEU A 103 10.30 5.89 1.49
C LEU A 103 9.79 6.20 2.90
N ALA A 104 10.66 6.10 3.91
CA ALA A 104 10.35 6.51 5.28
C ALA A 104 9.93 7.99 5.36
N LEU A 105 10.70 8.88 4.75
CA LEU A 105 10.36 10.31 4.70
C LEU A 105 9.07 10.57 3.94
N THR A 106 8.78 9.78 2.91
CA THR A 106 7.55 9.88 2.14
C THR A 106 6.31 9.47 2.93
N ALA A 107 6.40 8.44 3.78
CA ALA A 107 5.32 8.10 4.72
C ALA A 107 5.02 9.26 5.68
N VAL A 108 6.07 9.88 6.24
CA VAL A 108 5.96 11.03 7.15
C VAL A 108 5.38 12.25 6.43
N PHE A 109 5.80 12.50 5.20
CA PHE A 109 5.25 13.56 4.34
C PHE A 109 3.74 13.40 4.15
N TYR A 110 3.28 12.22 3.72
CA TYR A 110 1.85 11.98 3.54
C TYR A 110 1.09 12.11 4.86
N ALA A 111 1.62 11.59 5.97
CA ALA A 111 1.00 11.77 7.28
C ALA A 111 0.83 13.25 7.64
N ALA A 112 1.86 14.08 7.44
CA ALA A 112 1.83 15.50 7.77
C ALA A 112 0.85 16.29 6.89
N VAL A 113 0.84 16.01 5.59
CA VAL A 113 -0.03 16.66 4.62
C VAL A 113 -1.51 16.28 4.85
N ILE A 114 -1.77 15.03 5.24
CA ILE A 114 -3.11 14.55 5.59
C ILE A 114 -3.57 15.16 6.92
N GLU A 115 -2.69 15.23 7.92
CA GLU A 115 -3.01 15.85 9.21
C GLU A 115 -3.36 17.34 9.03
N ASP A 116 -2.56 18.07 8.24
CA ASP A 116 -2.79 19.47 7.90
C ASP A 116 -4.18 19.69 7.29
N ARG A 117 -4.53 18.90 6.28
CA ARG A 117 -5.81 19.03 5.57
C ARG A 117 -6.39 17.66 5.19
N PRO A 118 -7.22 17.04 6.05
CA PRO A 118 -7.75 15.69 5.82
C PRO A 118 -8.58 15.54 4.54
N GLN A 119 -9.12 16.63 3.99
CA GLN A 119 -9.84 16.63 2.72
C GLN A 119 -8.97 16.17 1.53
N ARG A 120 -7.63 16.26 1.65
CA ARG A 120 -6.68 15.77 0.65
C ARG A 120 -6.78 14.27 0.41
N LEU A 121 -7.28 13.49 1.39
CA LEU A 121 -7.48 12.04 1.26
C LEU A 121 -8.35 11.68 0.05
N LYS A 122 -9.39 12.48 -0.24
CA LYS A 122 -10.24 12.25 -1.43
C LYS A 122 -9.42 12.32 -2.71
N LEU A 123 -8.57 13.33 -2.83
CA LEU A 123 -7.72 13.54 -4.00
C LEU A 123 -6.63 12.45 -4.10
N ILE A 124 -6.01 12.06 -2.99
CA ILE A 124 -5.04 10.96 -2.92
C ILE A 124 -5.66 9.67 -3.47
N PHE A 125 -6.83 9.28 -2.98
CA PHE A 125 -7.49 8.05 -3.44
C PHE A 125 -7.99 8.15 -4.88
N GLN A 126 -8.45 9.32 -5.33
CA GLN A 126 -8.82 9.51 -6.73
C GLN A 126 -7.62 9.38 -7.68
N ALA A 127 -6.47 9.98 -7.31
CA ALA A 127 -5.23 9.84 -8.07
C ALA A 127 -4.73 8.38 -8.08
N TRP A 128 -4.83 7.69 -6.94
CA TRP A 128 -4.46 6.28 -6.84
C TRP A 128 -5.36 5.39 -7.69
N VAL A 129 -6.68 5.63 -7.71
CA VAL A 129 -7.61 4.94 -8.62
C VAL A 129 -7.26 5.20 -10.07
N ALA A 130 -6.97 6.45 -10.46
CA ALA A 130 -6.59 6.76 -11.83
C ALA A 130 -5.32 6.00 -12.26
N ALA A 131 -4.29 5.99 -11.40
CA ALA A 131 -3.07 5.23 -11.64
C ALA A 131 -3.34 3.72 -11.76
N ALA A 132 -4.15 3.17 -10.85
CA ALA A 132 -4.50 1.76 -10.83
C ALA A 132 -5.30 1.34 -12.07
N ILE A 133 -6.24 2.16 -12.53
CA ILE A 133 -7.00 1.88 -13.75
C ILE A 133 -6.07 1.88 -14.96
N ILE A 134 -5.21 2.89 -15.11
CA ILE A 134 -4.30 2.98 -16.26
C ILE A 134 -3.31 1.82 -16.26
N THR A 135 -2.61 1.60 -15.15
CA THR A 135 -1.62 0.51 -15.06
C THR A 135 -2.29 -0.88 -15.14
N GLY A 136 -3.52 -1.03 -14.62
CA GLY A 136 -4.34 -2.21 -14.77
C GLY A 136 -4.71 -2.51 -16.23
N MET A 137 -5.14 -1.48 -16.97
CA MET A 137 -5.40 -1.61 -18.42
C MET A 137 -4.14 -1.95 -19.20
N LEU A 138 -3.00 -1.32 -18.89
CA LEU A 138 -1.70 -1.67 -19.51
C LEU A 138 -1.35 -3.14 -19.28
N GLY A 139 -1.56 -3.66 -18.06
CA GLY A 139 -1.33 -5.06 -17.74
C GLY A 139 -2.25 -6.01 -18.51
N ILE A 140 -3.54 -5.67 -18.64
CA ILE A 140 -4.50 -6.46 -19.42
C ILE A 140 -4.11 -6.48 -20.91
N LEU A 141 -3.86 -5.30 -21.49
CA LEU A 141 -3.50 -5.17 -22.90
C LEU A 141 -2.16 -5.86 -23.21
N GLY A 142 -1.19 -5.77 -22.28
CA GLY A 142 0.08 -6.49 -22.35
C GLY A 142 -0.11 -8.00 -22.37
N TYR A 143 -0.92 -8.53 -21.46
CA TYR A 143 -1.15 -9.98 -21.35
C TYR A 143 -1.70 -10.61 -22.64
N PHE A 144 -2.57 -9.87 -23.34
CA PHE A 144 -3.19 -10.30 -24.60
C PHE A 144 -2.42 -9.88 -25.85
N HIS A 145 -1.23 -9.29 -25.71
CA HIS A 145 -0.42 -8.80 -26.82
C HIS A 145 -1.20 -7.87 -27.78
N ALA A 146 -2.01 -6.96 -27.23
CA ALA A 146 -2.98 -6.17 -28.01
C ALA A 146 -2.35 -5.17 -28.99
N PHE A 147 -1.06 -4.85 -28.84
CA PHE A 147 -0.31 -3.96 -29.73
C PHE A 147 1.20 -4.30 -29.73
N PRO A 148 1.98 -3.89 -30.76
CA PRO A 148 3.43 -4.09 -30.78
C PRO A 148 4.14 -3.41 -29.59
N GLY A 149 5.03 -4.13 -28.89
CA GLY A 149 5.72 -3.60 -27.71
C GLY A 149 4.97 -3.79 -26.39
N SER A 150 3.79 -4.40 -26.40
CA SER A 150 2.94 -4.59 -25.22
C SER A 150 3.51 -5.59 -24.20
N GLU A 151 4.49 -6.41 -24.60
CA GLU A 151 5.24 -7.32 -23.74
C GLU A 151 5.95 -6.62 -22.56
N VAL A 152 6.24 -5.31 -22.68
CA VAL A 152 6.81 -4.50 -21.59
C VAL A 152 5.93 -4.46 -20.34
N PHE A 153 4.62 -4.75 -20.47
CA PHE A 153 3.66 -4.78 -19.36
C PHE A 153 3.44 -6.18 -18.79
N THR A 154 4.27 -7.15 -19.18
CA THR A 154 4.22 -8.53 -18.73
C THR A 154 5.58 -9.03 -18.26
N ARG A 155 5.58 -10.00 -17.34
CA ARG A 155 6.79 -10.72 -16.93
C ARG A 155 6.46 -12.15 -16.56
N TYR A 156 7.21 -13.11 -17.10
CA TYR A 156 6.93 -14.55 -16.97
C TYR A 156 5.49 -14.91 -17.39
N ASP A 157 5.02 -14.32 -18.50
CA ASP A 157 3.64 -14.45 -19.00
C ASP A 157 2.54 -13.94 -18.06
N ARG A 158 2.89 -13.15 -17.05
CA ARG A 158 1.95 -12.58 -16.08
C ARG A 158 1.81 -11.08 -16.30
N ALA A 159 0.60 -10.55 -16.14
CA ALA A 159 0.38 -9.10 -16.19
C ALA A 159 1.11 -8.41 -15.03
N MET A 160 1.91 -7.37 -15.35
CA MET A 160 2.53 -6.51 -14.35
C MET A 160 2.19 -5.03 -14.53
N GLY A 161 1.50 -4.66 -15.62
CA GLY A 161 1.21 -3.26 -15.90
C GLY A 161 2.49 -2.44 -15.98
N ALA A 162 2.45 -1.17 -15.60
CA ALA A 162 3.63 -0.33 -15.52
C ALA A 162 4.42 -0.57 -14.22
N PHE A 163 4.67 -1.82 -13.83
CA PHE A 163 5.56 -2.21 -12.73
C PHE A 163 6.63 -3.19 -13.22
N GLN A 164 7.64 -3.49 -12.40
CA GLN A 164 8.68 -4.48 -12.72
C GLN A 164 8.37 -5.91 -12.27
N ASP A 165 7.38 -6.08 -11.37
CA ASP A 165 7.01 -7.37 -10.79
C ASP A 165 5.48 -7.48 -10.62
N PRO A 166 4.84 -8.51 -11.19
CA PRO A 166 3.43 -8.85 -10.95
C PRO A 166 3.04 -8.93 -9.46
N ASN A 167 3.96 -9.33 -8.58
CA ASN A 167 3.75 -9.45 -7.14
C ASN A 167 3.68 -8.11 -6.40
N VAL A 168 4.16 -7.03 -7.02
CA VAL A 168 4.01 -5.64 -6.52
C VAL A 168 2.78 -4.99 -7.17
N PHE A 169 2.59 -5.24 -8.47
CA PHE A 169 1.46 -4.76 -9.25
C PHE A 169 0.11 -5.19 -8.67
N GLY A 170 -0.10 -6.49 -8.41
CA GLY A 170 -1.38 -6.99 -7.90
C GLY A 170 -1.81 -6.30 -6.58
N PRO A 171 -0.96 -6.28 -5.54
CA PRO A 171 -1.24 -5.62 -4.27
C PRO A 171 -1.49 -4.11 -4.38
N PHE A 172 -0.80 -3.41 -5.28
CA PHE A 172 -1.01 -1.98 -5.53
C PHE A 172 -2.46 -1.65 -5.92
N LEU A 173 -3.15 -2.54 -6.63
CA LEU A 173 -4.53 -2.33 -7.10
C LEU A 173 -5.59 -2.51 -6.01
N VAL A 174 -5.24 -3.10 -4.86
CA VAL A 174 -6.23 -3.50 -3.84
C VAL A 174 -6.85 -2.30 -3.12
N ALA A 175 -6.06 -1.31 -2.67
CA ALA A 175 -6.62 -0.14 -2.00
C ALA A 175 -7.55 0.71 -2.91
N PRO A 176 -7.18 0.99 -4.17
CA PRO A 176 -8.09 1.58 -5.17
C PRO A 176 -9.40 0.81 -5.34
N MET A 177 -9.31 -0.52 -5.42
CA MET A 177 -10.47 -1.38 -5.57
C MET A 177 -11.38 -1.34 -4.34
N LEU A 178 -10.83 -1.36 -3.13
CA LEU A 178 -11.59 -1.16 -1.90
C LEU A 178 -12.26 0.23 -1.84
N TYR A 179 -11.62 1.27 -2.37
CA TYR A 179 -12.20 2.60 -2.42
C TYR A 179 -13.41 2.68 -3.36
N LEU A 180 -13.32 2.04 -4.53
CA LEU A 180 -14.45 1.91 -5.45
C LEU A 180 -15.58 1.07 -4.84
N LEU A 181 -15.24 -0.06 -4.21
CA LEU A 181 -16.20 -0.93 -3.52
C LEU A 181 -16.91 -0.20 -2.40
N HIS A 182 -16.17 0.49 -1.51
CA HIS A 182 -16.75 1.29 -0.44
C HIS A 182 -17.70 2.36 -0.98
N GLY A 183 -17.31 3.06 -2.06
CA GLY A 183 -18.16 4.05 -2.72
C GLY A 183 -19.45 3.47 -3.30
N MET A 184 -19.39 2.29 -3.92
CA MET A 184 -20.55 1.56 -4.43
C MET A 184 -21.49 1.09 -3.29
N LEU A 185 -20.91 0.57 -2.21
CA LEU A 185 -21.67 0.10 -1.05
C LEU A 185 -22.37 1.23 -0.31
N LYS A 186 -21.70 2.38 -0.12
CA LYS A 186 -22.28 3.55 0.57
C LYS A 186 -23.20 4.42 -0.32
N GLY A 187 -22.91 4.51 -1.62
CA GLY A 187 -23.62 5.40 -2.55
C GLY A 187 -24.88 4.80 -3.18
N ARG A 188 -25.49 5.53 -4.13
CA ARG A 188 -26.62 5.04 -4.94
C ARG A 188 -26.12 4.10 -6.04
N LEU A 189 -26.89 3.06 -6.34
CA LEU A 189 -26.53 2.09 -7.40
C LEU A 189 -26.45 2.77 -8.79
N LEU A 190 -27.34 3.73 -9.06
CA LEU A 190 -27.36 4.52 -10.30
C LEU A 190 -26.08 5.36 -10.53
N GLU A 191 -25.37 5.73 -9.46
CA GLU A 191 -24.11 6.49 -9.54
C GLU A 191 -22.88 5.57 -9.63
N SER A 192 -23.10 4.25 -9.71
CA SER A 192 -22.04 3.24 -9.65
C SER A 192 -21.52 2.69 -10.99
N PRO A 193 -22.03 2.98 -12.21
CA PRO A 193 -21.49 2.39 -13.44
C PRO A 193 -19.97 2.55 -13.62
N LEU A 194 -19.43 3.75 -13.41
CA LEU A 194 -17.98 3.99 -13.50
C LEU A 194 -17.19 3.26 -12.40
N ARG A 195 -17.78 3.10 -11.20
CA ARG A 195 -17.16 2.34 -10.11
C ARG A 195 -17.13 0.86 -10.43
N ILE A 196 -18.23 0.32 -10.97
CA ILE A 196 -18.35 -1.07 -11.41
C ILE A 196 -17.34 -1.35 -12.52
N LEU A 197 -17.26 -0.49 -13.54
CA LEU A 197 -16.26 -0.62 -14.60
C LEU A 197 -14.84 -0.62 -14.05
N GLY A 198 -14.51 0.30 -13.15
CA GLY A 198 -13.21 0.33 -12.47
C GLY A 198 -12.94 -0.95 -11.68
N ILE A 199 -13.92 -1.46 -10.90
CA ILE A 199 -13.79 -2.73 -10.16
C ILE A 199 -13.54 -3.90 -11.11
N LEU A 200 -14.24 -3.98 -12.23
CA LEU A 200 -14.07 -5.04 -13.23
C LEU A 200 -12.67 -5.01 -13.85
N ILE A 201 -12.19 -3.84 -14.28
CA ILE A 201 -10.84 -3.66 -14.82
C ILE A 201 -9.79 -4.09 -13.78
N LEU A 202 -9.89 -3.58 -12.54
CA LEU A 202 -8.92 -3.88 -11.49
C LEU A 202 -8.95 -5.34 -11.07
N SER A 203 -10.14 -5.94 -10.94
CA SER A 203 -10.29 -7.36 -10.59
C SER A 203 -9.67 -8.26 -11.66
N PHE A 204 -9.89 -7.93 -12.94
CA PHE A 204 -9.32 -8.69 -14.05
C PHE A 204 -7.80 -8.52 -14.13
N ALA A 205 -7.28 -7.30 -13.92
CA ALA A 205 -5.85 -7.06 -13.84
C ALA A 205 -5.18 -7.81 -12.68
N VAL A 206 -5.79 -7.83 -11.48
CA VAL A 206 -5.32 -8.64 -10.34
C VAL A 206 -5.35 -10.13 -10.69
N PHE A 207 -6.40 -10.61 -11.35
CA PHE A 207 -6.49 -11.99 -11.81
C PHE A 207 -5.33 -12.34 -12.75
N LEU A 208 -5.13 -11.56 -13.83
CA LEU A 208 -4.07 -11.78 -14.82
C LEU A 208 -2.64 -11.55 -14.28
N SER A 209 -2.49 -10.97 -13.08
CA SER A 209 -1.19 -10.91 -12.42
C SER A 209 -0.70 -12.30 -11.97
N PHE A 210 -1.58 -13.31 -11.87
CA PHE A 210 -1.30 -14.65 -11.35
C PHE A 210 -0.45 -14.66 -10.07
N SER A 211 -0.62 -13.64 -9.22
CA SER A 211 -0.03 -13.56 -7.90
C SER A 211 -0.99 -14.16 -6.89
N ARG A 212 -0.67 -15.37 -6.40
CA ARG A 212 -1.44 -16.05 -5.34
C ARG A 212 -1.68 -15.13 -4.13
N ALA A 213 -0.63 -14.41 -3.74
CA ALA A 213 -0.69 -13.46 -2.64
C ALA A 213 -1.61 -12.27 -2.96
N ALA A 214 -1.58 -11.72 -4.19
CA ALA A 214 -2.48 -10.64 -4.57
C ALA A 214 -3.96 -11.07 -4.61
N TRP A 215 -4.24 -12.29 -5.08
CA TRP A 215 -5.59 -12.87 -5.05
C TRP A 215 -6.10 -13.02 -3.62
N GLY A 216 -5.29 -13.62 -2.74
CA GLY A 216 -5.60 -13.78 -1.32
C GLY A 216 -5.76 -12.43 -0.61
N LEU A 217 -4.88 -11.47 -0.91
CA LEU A 217 -4.94 -10.10 -0.39
C LEU A 217 -6.25 -9.42 -0.79
N PHE A 218 -6.63 -9.48 -2.07
CA PHE A 218 -7.88 -8.88 -2.54
C PHE A 218 -9.09 -9.51 -1.84
N LEU A 219 -9.17 -10.84 -1.80
CA LEU A 219 -10.26 -11.56 -1.15
C LEU A 219 -10.39 -11.19 0.33
N PHE A 220 -9.28 -11.25 1.07
CA PHE A 220 -9.23 -10.86 2.49
C PHE A 220 -9.70 -9.42 2.68
N CYS A 221 -9.15 -8.48 1.90
CA CYS A 221 -9.45 -7.07 1.98
C CYS A 221 -10.93 -6.76 1.67
N ALA A 222 -11.49 -7.39 0.63
CA ALA A 222 -12.89 -7.21 0.26
C ALA A 222 -13.84 -7.74 1.34
N MET A 223 -13.55 -8.93 1.88
CA MET A 223 -14.31 -9.51 2.99
C MET A 223 -14.22 -8.65 4.27
N ALA A 224 -13.01 -8.22 4.62
CA ALA A 224 -12.78 -7.36 5.79
C ALA A 224 -13.51 -6.02 5.64
N LEU A 225 -13.53 -5.42 4.45
CA LEU A 225 -14.28 -4.19 4.18
C LEU A 225 -15.78 -4.40 4.43
N VAL A 226 -16.35 -5.46 3.84
CA VAL A 226 -17.77 -5.80 4.04
C VAL A 226 -18.07 -6.03 5.52
N PHE A 227 -17.24 -6.79 6.22
CA PHE A 227 -17.39 -7.07 7.65
C PHE A 227 -17.37 -5.78 8.48
N VAL A 228 -16.38 -4.91 8.30
CA VAL A 228 -16.28 -3.64 9.05
C VAL A 228 -17.46 -2.72 8.73
N MET A 229 -17.92 -2.68 7.48
CA MET A 229 -19.10 -1.90 7.10
C MET A 229 -20.39 -2.43 7.75
N LEU A 230 -20.56 -3.75 7.88
CA LEU A 230 -21.69 -4.37 8.58
C LEU A 230 -21.67 -4.11 10.09
N LEU A 231 -20.49 -3.94 10.69
CA LEU A 231 -20.37 -3.53 12.10
C LEU A 231 -20.78 -2.07 12.29
N LYS A 232 -20.48 -1.20 11.32
CA LYS A 232 -20.77 0.24 11.38
C LYS A 232 -22.24 0.56 11.10
N GLU A 233 -22.82 -0.07 10.09
CA GLU A 233 -24.18 0.22 9.62
C GLU A 233 -25.20 -0.76 10.22
N ARG A 234 -26.26 -0.22 10.83
CA ARG A 234 -27.26 -1.04 11.56
C ARG A 234 -28.57 -1.27 10.81
N THR A 235 -28.73 -0.72 9.60
CA THR A 235 -30.01 -0.78 8.89
C THR A 235 -30.18 -2.08 8.08
N ASN A 236 -31.38 -2.67 8.12
CA ASN A 236 -31.68 -3.89 7.36
C ASN A 236 -31.57 -3.68 5.84
N ALA A 237 -31.93 -2.50 5.34
CA ALA A 237 -31.79 -2.16 3.92
C ALA A 237 -30.32 -2.19 3.47
N PHE A 238 -29.40 -1.67 4.29
CA PHE A 238 -27.97 -1.73 4.01
C PHE A 238 -27.44 -3.17 4.03
N ARG A 239 -27.85 -3.97 5.03
CA ARG A 239 -27.48 -5.39 5.14
C ARG A 239 -27.97 -6.20 3.94
N LEU A 240 -29.20 -5.99 3.51
CA LEU A 240 -29.76 -6.63 2.32
C LEU A 240 -29.01 -6.19 1.05
N LYS A 241 -28.71 -4.90 0.92
CA LYS A 241 -27.91 -4.38 -0.22
C LYS A 241 -26.54 -5.06 -0.29
N ILE A 242 -25.83 -5.15 0.84
CA ILE A 242 -24.55 -5.88 0.90
C ILE A 242 -24.74 -7.33 0.51
N LEU A 243 -25.71 -8.03 1.08
CA LEU A 243 -25.97 -9.45 0.79
C LEU A 243 -26.18 -9.67 -0.72
N VAL A 244 -27.06 -8.88 -1.35
CA VAL A 244 -27.34 -8.97 -2.78
C VAL A 244 -26.09 -8.69 -3.59
N LEU A 245 -25.37 -7.59 -3.31
CA LEU A 245 -24.17 -7.23 -4.06
C LEU A 245 -23.04 -8.25 -3.89
N SER A 246 -22.85 -8.81 -2.70
CA SER A 246 -21.88 -9.87 -2.43
C SER A 246 -22.24 -11.15 -3.19
N LEU A 247 -23.52 -11.55 -3.20
CA LEU A 247 -23.96 -12.72 -3.95
C LEU A 247 -23.78 -12.51 -5.47
N THR A 248 -24.17 -11.35 -6.00
CA THR A 248 -23.93 -10.98 -7.40
C THR A 248 -22.43 -11.00 -7.73
N ALA A 249 -21.58 -10.46 -6.86
CA ALA A 249 -20.14 -10.45 -7.08
C ALA A 249 -19.55 -11.87 -7.11
N VAL A 250 -20.00 -12.77 -6.22
CA VAL A 250 -19.58 -14.17 -6.23
C VAL A 250 -20.01 -14.87 -7.52
N ILE A 251 -21.28 -14.71 -7.93
CA ILE A 251 -21.79 -15.29 -9.18
C ILE A 251 -20.99 -14.75 -10.39
N ALA A 252 -20.79 -13.43 -10.46
CA ALA A 252 -20.04 -12.80 -11.54
C ALA A 252 -18.58 -13.29 -11.57
N MET A 253 -17.93 -13.45 -10.41
CA MET A 253 -16.57 -13.97 -10.30
C MET A 253 -16.48 -15.43 -10.79
N VAL A 254 -17.43 -16.29 -10.39
CA VAL A 254 -17.48 -17.68 -10.85
C VAL A 254 -17.69 -17.74 -12.37
N MET A 255 -18.63 -16.97 -12.90
CA MET A 255 -18.87 -16.91 -14.35
C MET A 255 -17.66 -16.40 -15.12
N ALA A 256 -17.01 -15.34 -14.63
CA ALA A 256 -15.79 -14.80 -15.22
C ALA A 256 -14.65 -15.83 -15.20
N LEU A 257 -14.50 -16.58 -14.10
CA LEU A 257 -13.50 -17.65 -14.01
C LEU A 257 -13.79 -18.78 -15.01
N LEU A 258 -15.04 -19.22 -15.14
CA LEU A 258 -15.45 -20.25 -16.10
C LEU A 258 -15.14 -19.85 -17.54
N VAL A 259 -15.38 -18.58 -17.90
CA VAL A 259 -15.03 -18.02 -19.20
C VAL A 259 -13.52 -17.91 -19.37
N ALA A 260 -12.80 -17.42 -18.36
CA ALA A 260 -11.35 -17.26 -18.42
C ALA A 260 -10.61 -18.59 -18.59
N LEU A 261 -11.10 -19.66 -17.95
CA LEU A 261 -10.53 -21.01 -18.05
C LEU A 261 -10.80 -21.69 -19.41
N GLN A 262 -11.59 -21.09 -20.31
CA GLN A 262 -11.72 -21.57 -21.69
C GLN A 262 -10.45 -21.29 -22.51
N PHE A 263 -9.61 -20.35 -22.09
CA PHE A 263 -8.38 -20.00 -22.79
C PHE A 263 -7.20 -20.85 -22.28
N GLU A 264 -6.55 -21.60 -23.16
CA GLU A 264 -5.46 -22.53 -22.78
C GLU A 264 -4.31 -21.83 -22.02
N LYS A 265 -3.90 -20.64 -22.48
CA LYS A 265 -2.88 -19.82 -21.81
C LYS A 265 -3.26 -19.49 -20.36
N VAL A 266 -4.52 -19.14 -20.13
CA VAL A 266 -5.04 -18.81 -18.79
C VAL A 266 -5.16 -20.06 -17.93
N ARG A 267 -5.70 -21.15 -18.49
CA ARG A 267 -5.86 -22.44 -17.80
C ARG A 267 -4.52 -23.01 -17.34
N GLY A 268 -3.51 -23.05 -18.21
CA GLY A 268 -2.18 -23.60 -17.88
C GLY A 268 -1.48 -22.83 -16.76
N LEU A 269 -1.54 -21.49 -16.80
CA LEU A 269 -1.03 -20.65 -15.70
C LEU A 269 -1.85 -20.83 -14.43
N PHE A 270 -3.18 -20.91 -14.52
CA PHE A 270 -4.05 -21.11 -13.36
C PHE A 270 -3.78 -22.46 -12.66
N GLU A 271 -3.68 -23.55 -13.40
CA GLU A 271 -3.38 -24.89 -12.88
C GLU A 271 -2.00 -24.92 -12.18
N THR A 272 -0.99 -24.34 -12.83
CA THR A 272 0.36 -24.25 -12.24
C THR A 272 0.34 -23.44 -10.93
N ARG A 273 -0.42 -22.34 -10.88
CA ARG A 273 -0.43 -21.40 -9.76
C ARG A 273 -1.44 -21.72 -8.67
N THR A 274 -2.28 -22.73 -8.83
CA THR A 274 -3.19 -23.21 -7.78
C THR A 274 -2.58 -24.32 -6.92
N GLN A 275 -1.43 -24.87 -7.31
CA GLN A 275 -0.69 -25.82 -6.46
C GLN A 275 -0.28 -25.15 -5.13
N LEU A 276 -0.58 -25.84 -4.02
CA LEU A 276 -0.41 -25.33 -2.66
C LEU A 276 1.07 -25.05 -2.35
N VAL A 277 1.95 -25.99 -2.70
CA VAL A 277 3.41 -25.86 -2.54
C VAL A 277 4.03 -25.98 -3.92
N GLN A 278 4.86 -24.99 -4.27
CA GLN A 278 5.66 -25.05 -5.49
C GLN A 278 7.00 -25.72 -5.19
N GLU A 279 7.69 -26.22 -6.22
CA GLU A 279 8.99 -26.86 -6.05
C GLU A 279 10.02 -25.90 -5.41
N TYR A 280 10.01 -24.62 -5.80
CA TYR A 280 10.86 -23.59 -5.20
C TYR A 280 10.49 -23.26 -3.74
N ASP A 281 9.27 -23.59 -3.30
CA ASP A 281 8.82 -23.38 -1.92
C ASP A 281 9.28 -24.53 -1.00
N GLY A 282 9.09 -25.79 -1.43
CA GLY A 282 9.25 -26.99 -0.60
C GLY A 282 10.42 -27.92 -0.94
N GLY A 283 11.16 -27.66 -2.02
CA GLY A 283 12.31 -28.45 -2.43
C GLY A 283 13.51 -28.37 -1.48
N HIS A 284 14.58 -29.11 -1.78
CA HIS A 284 15.84 -29.03 -1.03
C HIS A 284 16.41 -27.61 -1.09
N LEU A 285 16.68 -26.99 0.08
CA LEU A 285 17.01 -25.56 0.20
C LEU A 285 15.99 -24.62 -0.48
N GLY A 286 14.74 -25.06 -0.58
CA GLY A 286 13.60 -24.23 -0.99
C GLY A 286 13.30 -23.13 0.03
N ARG A 287 12.33 -22.28 -0.30
CA ARG A 287 11.96 -21.09 0.49
C ARG A 287 11.84 -21.35 1.99
N PHE A 288 11.11 -22.38 2.41
CA PHE A 288 10.87 -22.63 3.84
C PHE A 288 12.14 -23.05 4.59
N ALA A 289 13.03 -23.81 3.95
CA ALA A 289 14.32 -24.18 4.52
C ALA A 289 15.22 -22.94 4.67
N ARG A 290 15.26 -22.07 3.66
CA ARG A 290 16.00 -20.80 3.72
C ARG A 290 15.45 -19.85 4.77
N HIS A 291 14.13 -19.79 4.94
CA HIS A 291 13.51 -19.00 6.00
C HIS A 291 14.01 -19.44 7.37
N ARG A 292 13.98 -20.75 7.63
CA ARG A 292 14.50 -21.32 8.87
C ARG A 292 15.97 -20.97 9.10
N LEU A 293 16.83 -21.21 8.11
CA LEU A 293 18.26 -20.91 8.20
C LEU A 293 18.51 -19.41 8.43
N GLY A 294 17.72 -18.54 7.78
CA GLY A 294 17.79 -17.11 8.00
C GLY A 294 17.40 -16.69 9.42
N PHE A 295 16.36 -17.30 10.01
CA PHE A 295 15.99 -17.03 11.41
C PHE A 295 17.05 -17.53 12.40
N GLU A 296 17.68 -18.68 12.13
CA GLU A 296 18.82 -19.18 12.91
C GLU A 296 20.00 -18.21 12.81
N MET A 297 20.34 -17.77 11.59
CA MET A 297 21.40 -16.78 11.33
C MET A 297 21.15 -15.44 12.02
N ALA A 298 19.89 -15.01 12.19
CA ALA A 298 19.55 -13.78 12.89
C ALA A 298 19.98 -13.79 14.37
N MET A 299 20.10 -14.98 14.98
CA MET A 299 20.61 -15.12 16.35
C MET A 299 22.13 -14.93 16.40
N GLU A 300 22.84 -15.34 15.34
CA GLU A 300 24.29 -15.27 15.24
C GLU A 300 24.79 -13.90 14.72
N LYS A 301 23.96 -13.22 13.93
CA LYS A 301 24.26 -11.95 13.26
C LYS A 301 23.31 -10.85 13.76
N PRO A 302 23.51 -10.32 14.98
CA PRO A 302 22.52 -9.46 15.60
C PRO A 302 22.36 -8.09 14.91
N LEU A 303 23.39 -7.64 14.20
CA LEU A 303 23.36 -6.42 13.38
C LEU A 303 22.92 -6.68 11.94
N GLY A 304 22.51 -7.91 11.63
CA GLY A 304 22.18 -8.36 10.27
C GLY A 304 23.42 -8.72 9.45
N ILE A 305 23.18 -9.07 8.19
CA ILE A 305 24.19 -9.41 7.19
C ILE A 305 24.36 -8.33 6.13
N GLY A 306 23.59 -7.24 6.23
CA GLY A 306 23.55 -6.16 5.26
C GLY A 306 22.53 -6.39 4.14
N PRO A 307 22.07 -5.31 3.50
CA PRO A 307 21.07 -5.40 2.44
C PRO A 307 21.58 -6.17 1.23
N MET A 308 20.70 -6.95 0.59
CA MET A 308 20.96 -7.72 -0.62
C MET A 308 22.06 -8.79 -0.50
N MET A 309 22.41 -9.21 0.72
CA MET A 309 23.37 -10.29 0.94
C MET A 309 22.73 -11.66 1.04
N PHE A 310 21.45 -11.76 1.41
CA PHE A 310 20.79 -13.04 1.59
C PHE A 310 20.75 -13.85 0.29
N GLY A 311 20.31 -13.26 -0.83
CA GLY A 311 20.37 -13.89 -2.16
C GLY A 311 21.78 -14.12 -2.73
N LYS A 312 22.83 -13.61 -2.06
CA LYS A 312 24.24 -13.96 -2.38
C LYS A 312 24.73 -15.17 -1.58
N ILE A 313 24.11 -15.47 -0.44
CA ILE A 313 24.42 -16.63 0.41
C ILE A 313 23.54 -17.82 0.03
N PHE A 314 22.26 -17.57 -0.28
CA PHE A 314 21.29 -18.57 -0.65
C PHE A 314 20.80 -18.37 -2.09
N PRO A 315 20.21 -19.40 -2.74
CA PRO A 315 19.81 -19.30 -4.16
C PRO A 315 18.74 -18.24 -4.50
N GLU A 316 17.97 -17.74 -3.53
CA GLU A 316 17.00 -16.65 -3.72
C GLU A 316 16.93 -15.78 -2.45
N ASP A 317 16.33 -14.59 -2.61
CA ASP A 317 16.10 -13.63 -1.54
C ASP A 317 15.09 -14.14 -0.49
N GLU A 318 14.97 -13.39 0.61
CA GLU A 318 14.14 -13.74 1.75
C GLU A 318 12.66 -13.86 1.37
N HIS A 319 12.16 -12.97 0.49
CA HIS A 319 10.74 -12.86 0.15
C HIS A 319 9.83 -12.95 1.38
N ASN A 320 10.22 -12.29 2.47
CA ASN A 320 9.51 -12.27 3.74
C ASN A 320 9.98 -11.04 4.51
N ILE A 321 9.08 -10.10 4.80
CA ILE A 321 9.47 -8.81 5.42
C ILE A 321 10.03 -8.98 6.84
N TYR A 322 9.57 -9.99 7.58
CA TYR A 322 10.04 -10.27 8.94
C TYR A 322 11.48 -10.78 8.92
N LEU A 323 11.79 -11.68 7.98
CA LEU A 323 13.16 -12.15 7.79
C LEU A 323 14.04 -11.07 7.17
N LYS A 324 13.54 -10.34 6.16
CA LYS A 324 14.22 -9.21 5.52
C LYS A 324 14.64 -8.16 6.53
N SER A 325 13.75 -7.79 7.46
CA SER A 325 14.05 -6.81 8.49
C SER A 325 15.14 -7.27 9.46
N LEU A 326 15.21 -8.57 9.78
CA LEU A 326 16.35 -9.13 10.54
C LEU A 326 17.64 -9.13 9.74
N MET A 327 17.60 -9.57 8.48
CA MET A 327 18.81 -9.74 7.66
C MET A 327 19.41 -8.40 7.20
N ALA A 328 18.57 -7.51 6.67
CA ALA A 328 19.01 -6.25 6.07
C ALA A 328 19.10 -5.08 7.08
N TYR A 329 18.44 -5.18 8.24
CA TYR A 329 18.40 -4.09 9.23
C TYR A 329 18.74 -4.53 10.68
N GLY A 330 19.07 -5.81 10.89
CA GLY A 330 19.38 -6.36 12.21
C GLY A 330 18.21 -6.33 13.19
N TRP A 331 18.49 -6.69 14.44
CA TRP A 331 17.46 -6.69 15.50
C TRP A 331 16.88 -5.31 15.79
N ILE A 332 17.69 -4.26 15.69
CA ILE A 332 17.23 -2.88 15.91
C ILE A 332 16.17 -2.53 14.86
N GLY A 333 16.43 -2.83 13.59
CA GLY A 333 15.47 -2.67 12.51
C GLY A 333 14.21 -3.50 12.75
N PHE A 334 14.37 -4.81 12.96
CA PHE A 334 13.25 -5.72 13.21
C PHE A 334 12.33 -5.26 14.36
N LEU A 335 12.89 -4.93 15.53
CA LEU A 335 12.10 -4.48 16.68
C LEU A 335 11.40 -3.15 16.41
N SER A 336 12.06 -2.23 15.72
CA SER A 336 11.44 -0.97 15.30
C SER A 336 10.28 -1.20 14.33
N TYR A 337 10.46 -2.09 13.36
CA TYR A 337 9.43 -2.47 12.39
C TYR A 337 8.22 -3.09 13.08
N ILE A 338 8.41 -4.10 13.93
CA ILE A 338 7.31 -4.73 14.67
C ILE A 338 6.57 -3.72 15.56
N THR A 339 7.31 -2.82 16.23
CA THR A 339 6.73 -1.75 17.05
C THR A 339 5.91 -0.78 16.20
N LEU A 340 6.43 -0.36 15.05
CA LEU A 340 5.75 0.51 14.09
C LEU A 340 4.44 -0.13 13.61
N ILE A 341 4.48 -1.39 13.18
CA ILE A 341 3.29 -2.10 12.70
C ILE A 341 2.27 -2.27 13.83
N GLY A 342 2.69 -2.75 15.00
CA GLY A 342 1.81 -2.94 16.16
C GLY A 342 1.11 -1.66 16.57
N TRP A 343 1.85 -0.54 16.63
CA TRP A 343 1.26 0.76 16.94
C TRP A 343 0.31 1.22 15.83
N THR A 344 0.71 1.11 14.56
CA THR A 344 -0.13 1.54 13.42
C THR A 344 -1.46 0.77 13.39
N VAL A 345 -1.42 -0.55 13.61
CA VAL A 345 -2.60 -1.41 13.69
C VAL A 345 -3.47 -1.02 14.88
N ALA A 346 -2.91 -0.88 16.09
CA ALA A 346 -3.67 -0.53 17.28
C ALA A 346 -4.34 0.86 17.17
N MET A 347 -3.61 1.84 16.62
CA MET A 347 -4.11 3.19 16.39
C MET A 347 -5.24 3.21 15.35
N GLY A 348 -5.06 2.55 14.21
CA GLY A 348 -6.10 2.48 13.19
C GLY A 348 -7.35 1.76 13.71
N PHE A 349 -7.17 0.66 14.44
CA PHE A 349 -8.28 -0.09 15.04
C PHE A 349 -9.12 0.76 15.99
N ARG A 350 -8.45 1.51 16.87
CA ARG A 350 -9.10 2.41 17.84
C ARG A 350 -10.00 3.46 17.19
N TYR A 351 -9.69 3.90 15.97
CA TYR A 351 -10.37 5.03 15.33
C TYR A 351 -11.19 4.66 14.10
N MET A 352 -11.05 3.45 13.54
CA MET A 352 -11.68 3.10 12.26
C MET A 352 -13.20 3.13 12.29
N LEU A 353 -13.87 2.99 13.44
CA LEU A 353 -15.33 2.98 13.52
C LEU A 353 -15.96 4.34 13.86
N ARG A 354 -15.14 5.40 14.03
CA ARG A 354 -15.65 6.73 14.35
C ARG A 354 -16.43 7.35 13.18
N ASP A 355 -17.25 8.35 13.48
CA ASP A 355 -17.92 9.13 12.46
C ASP A 355 -17.14 10.42 12.16
N ARG A 356 -16.26 10.34 11.15
CA ARG A 356 -15.37 11.44 10.75
C ARG A 356 -15.23 11.48 9.22
N PRO A 357 -14.98 12.65 8.62
CA PRO A 357 -14.76 12.76 7.17
C PRO A 357 -13.62 11.90 6.62
N TRP A 358 -12.57 11.65 7.43
CA TRP A 358 -11.42 10.83 7.04
C TRP A 358 -11.60 9.33 7.29
N GLN A 359 -12.67 8.91 7.97
CA GLN A 359 -12.83 7.52 8.40
C GLN A 359 -12.87 6.50 7.24
N PRO A 360 -13.53 6.74 6.10
CA PRO A 360 -13.53 5.78 4.99
C PRO A 360 -12.13 5.41 4.53
N TYR A 361 -11.25 6.42 4.46
CA TYR A 361 -9.87 6.27 4.02
C TYR A 361 -9.01 5.55 5.06
N LEU A 362 -9.20 5.87 6.35
CA LEU A 362 -8.56 5.16 7.45
C LEU A 362 -8.96 3.67 7.45
N MET A 363 -10.25 3.38 7.30
CA MET A 363 -10.77 2.00 7.24
C MET A 363 -10.12 1.21 6.11
N ILE A 364 -10.10 1.77 4.89
CA ILE A 364 -9.48 1.12 3.73
C ILE A 364 -7.97 0.91 3.96
N ALA A 365 -7.25 1.96 4.38
CA ALA A 365 -5.81 1.87 4.61
C ALA A 365 -5.46 0.87 5.72
N TRP A 366 -6.26 0.80 6.79
CA TRP A 366 -6.04 -0.15 7.88
C TRP A 366 -6.29 -1.62 7.45
N ILE A 367 -7.34 -1.88 6.67
CA ILE A 367 -7.62 -3.21 6.12
C ILE A 367 -6.47 -3.65 5.19
N VAL A 368 -6.04 -2.77 4.30
CA VAL A 368 -4.94 -3.04 3.37
C VAL A 368 -3.62 -3.25 4.13
N LEU A 369 -3.35 -2.48 5.18
CA LEU A 369 -2.18 -2.69 6.03
C LEU A 369 -2.17 -4.09 6.63
N LEU A 370 -3.29 -4.54 7.22
CA LEU A 370 -3.38 -5.91 7.74
C LEU A 370 -3.16 -6.95 6.66
N GLY A 371 -3.77 -6.77 5.49
CA GLY A 371 -3.56 -7.64 4.34
C GLY A 371 -2.08 -7.71 3.93
N HIS A 372 -1.39 -6.57 3.85
CA HIS A 372 0.05 -6.52 3.59
C HIS A 372 0.88 -7.25 4.64
N MET A 373 0.49 -7.20 5.92
CA MET A 373 1.18 -7.97 6.97
C MET A 373 1.00 -9.46 6.80
N LEU A 374 -0.20 -9.91 6.43
CA LEU A 374 -0.46 -11.33 6.16
C LEU A 374 0.37 -11.85 4.98
N ILE A 375 0.39 -11.12 3.86
CA ILE A 375 1.21 -11.53 2.70
C ILE A 375 2.71 -11.28 2.93
N GLY A 376 3.06 -10.41 3.88
CA GLY A 376 4.44 -10.09 4.29
C GLY A 376 5.24 -11.31 4.76
N ALA A 377 4.56 -12.39 5.14
CA ALA A 377 5.20 -13.67 5.48
C ALA A 377 5.78 -14.41 4.26
N VAL A 378 5.37 -14.06 3.04
CA VAL A 378 5.76 -14.75 1.79
C VAL A 378 6.17 -13.80 0.66
N ILE A 379 6.10 -12.49 0.90
CA ILE A 379 6.54 -11.41 0.01
C ILE A 379 7.19 -10.31 0.87
N ASP A 380 8.27 -9.71 0.38
CA ASP A 380 8.86 -8.51 0.97
C ASP A 380 8.15 -7.23 0.53
N THR A 381 7.72 -6.43 1.50
CA THR A 381 7.01 -5.15 1.24
C THR A 381 7.89 -3.93 1.46
N ASP A 382 9.20 -4.12 1.69
CA ASP A 382 10.13 -3.11 2.20
C ASP A 382 10.29 -1.91 1.27
N HIS A 383 10.21 -2.12 -0.04
CA HIS A 383 10.36 -1.06 -1.05
C HIS A 383 9.06 -0.76 -1.81
N TRP A 384 7.92 -1.14 -1.23
CA TRP A 384 6.62 -0.85 -1.83
C TRP A 384 6.20 0.58 -1.55
N ARG A 385 6.27 1.47 -2.54
CA ARG A 385 5.81 2.88 -2.44
C ARG A 385 4.43 3.01 -1.78
N HIS A 386 3.50 2.13 -2.19
CA HIS A 386 2.13 2.12 -1.68
C HIS A 386 2.00 1.63 -0.23
N PHE A 387 2.95 0.83 0.28
CA PHE A 387 3.01 0.46 1.69
C PHE A 387 3.28 1.70 2.58
N TYR A 388 4.26 2.53 2.19
CA TYR A 388 4.56 3.78 2.90
C TYR A 388 3.45 4.82 2.77
N LEU A 389 2.75 4.88 1.62
CA LEU A 389 1.53 5.68 1.47
C LEU A 389 0.44 5.21 2.45
N VAL A 390 0.23 3.90 2.61
CA VAL A 390 -0.73 3.34 3.57
C VAL A 390 -0.36 3.71 5.02
N LEU A 391 0.92 3.57 5.40
CA LEU A 391 1.40 4.04 6.71
C LEU A 391 1.11 5.54 6.91
N GLY A 392 1.44 6.36 5.91
CA GLY A 392 1.17 7.79 5.92
C GLY A 392 -0.31 8.13 6.08
N ILE A 393 -1.20 7.39 5.42
CA ILE A 393 -2.65 7.58 5.56
C ILE A 393 -3.13 7.23 6.97
N VAL A 394 -2.72 6.09 7.52
CA VAL A 394 -3.17 5.65 8.86
C VAL A 394 -2.70 6.64 9.93
N TRP A 395 -1.42 7.02 9.91
CA TRP A 395 -0.86 8.01 10.84
C TRP A 395 -1.42 9.42 10.64
N GLY A 396 -1.61 9.86 9.39
CA GLY A 396 -2.23 11.14 9.09
C GLY A 396 -3.67 11.24 9.61
N CYS A 397 -4.46 10.16 9.46
CA CYS A 397 -5.81 10.08 10.03
C CYS A 397 -5.79 10.04 11.56
N GLY A 398 -4.86 9.30 12.17
CA GLY A 398 -4.69 9.25 13.62
C GLY A 398 -4.31 10.62 14.20
N ALA A 399 -3.42 11.34 13.53
CA ALA A 399 -3.01 12.68 13.91
C ALA A 399 -4.14 13.72 13.71
N ALA A 400 -4.92 13.60 12.62
CA ALA A 400 -6.12 14.41 12.41
C ALA A 400 -7.15 14.20 13.54
N GLU A 401 -7.36 12.95 13.96
CA GLU A 401 -8.21 12.63 15.11
C GLU A 401 -7.67 13.21 16.42
N TRP A 402 -6.36 13.10 16.67
CA TRP A 402 -5.72 13.69 17.85
C TRP A 402 -5.94 15.22 17.91
N ARG A 403 -5.76 15.91 16.78
CA ARG A 403 -5.98 17.35 16.65
C ARG A 403 -7.45 17.71 16.90
N HIS A 404 -8.38 16.96 16.32
CA HIS A 404 -9.82 17.16 16.49
C HIS A 404 -10.23 17.00 17.96
N GLN A 405 -9.76 15.95 18.64
CA GLN A 405 -10.06 15.71 20.06
C GLN A 405 -9.48 16.81 20.97
N ARG A 406 -8.29 17.34 20.66
CA ARG A 406 -7.73 18.48 21.39
C ARG A 406 -8.53 19.77 21.19
N ALA A 407 -9.09 20.00 20.02
CA ALA A 407 -9.96 21.14 19.77
C ALA A 407 -11.24 21.03 20.60
N LEU A 408 -11.89 19.86 20.62
CA LEU A 408 -13.08 19.63 21.44
C LEU A 408 -12.83 19.91 22.94
N ARG A 409 -11.70 19.45 23.49
CA ARG A 409 -11.32 19.69 24.89
C ARG A 409 -10.98 21.15 25.24
N ARG A 410 -10.72 22.00 24.24
CA ARG A 410 -10.49 23.44 24.45
C ARG A 410 -11.78 24.24 24.44
N HIS A 411 -12.86 23.66 23.89
CA HIS A 411 -14.17 24.28 23.75
C HIS A 411 -15.21 23.72 24.74
N ALA A 412 -14.89 22.60 25.39
CA ALA A 412 -15.58 22.11 26.59
C ALA A 412 -14.89 22.71 27.82
#